data_AF-A0A485CS01-F1
#
_entry.id   AF-A0A485CS01-F1
#
_cell.length_a   1.000
_cell.length_b   1.000
_cell.length_c   1.000
_cell.angle_alpha   90.00
_cell.angle_beta   90.00
_cell.angle_gamma   90.00
#
_symmetry.space_group_name_H-M   'P 1'
#
loop_
_entity.id
_entity.type
_entity.pdbx_description
1 polymer ?
#
loop_
_entity_poly.entity_id
_entity_poly.type
_entity_poly.pdbx_seq_one_letter_code
_entity_poly.pdbx_strand_id
1 'polypeptide(L)'
;MNLNGSNVTGTNAVNVTAGNNLNIGTVDEALHESHMSKTTKSGLMSSGGIGFSVGKQSIKQTNDTESNQKKGSVVGSSADNVTLTAGNTVAVNGSDVIAARDITVTGKEIHVTAAENTRTDISTTETKQSGLTLSLSGASAAR
;
A
#
# COMPACT_ATOMS: atom_id res chain seq x y z
N MET A 1 10.93 19.34 -20.29
CA MET A 1 11.51 19.24 -18.94
C MET A 1 10.66 18.28 -18.15
N ASN A 2 11.27 17.32 -17.45
CA ASN A 2 10.55 16.33 -16.64
C ASN A 2 11.11 16.38 -15.21
N LEU A 3 10.22 16.48 -14.23
CA LEU A 3 10.49 16.38 -12.80
C LEU A 3 9.68 15.18 -12.33
N ASN A 4 10.33 14.05 -12.07
CA ASN A 4 9.65 12.82 -11.63
C ASN A 4 10.26 12.39 -10.29
N GLY A 5 9.45 12.20 -9.26
CA GLY A 5 9.92 11.94 -7.88
C GLY A 5 10.96 12.95 -7.38
N SER A 6 10.89 14.20 -7.85
CA SER A 6 11.92 15.22 -7.61
C SER A 6 11.37 16.36 -6.74
N ASN A 7 12.20 16.88 -5.84
CA ASN A 7 11.82 17.98 -4.94
C ASN A 7 12.58 19.25 -5.31
N VAL A 8 11.86 20.25 -5.85
CA VAL A 8 12.39 21.57 -6.20
C VAL A 8 11.80 22.58 -5.22
N THR A 9 12.53 22.87 -4.14
CA THR A 9 12.07 23.77 -3.08
C THR A 9 13.01 24.95 -2.90
N GLY A 10 12.44 26.14 -2.68
CA GLY A 10 13.19 27.36 -2.39
C GLY A 10 12.59 28.15 -1.23
N THR A 11 13.41 28.95 -0.55
CA THR A 11 12.90 29.89 0.46
C THR A 11 12.19 31.07 -0.19
N ASN A 12 12.76 31.59 -1.28
CA ASN A 12 12.21 32.70 -2.06
C ASN A 12 11.43 32.19 -3.28
N ALA A 13 11.13 33.07 -4.23
CA ALA A 13 10.36 32.72 -5.42
C ALA A 13 11.01 31.58 -6.21
N VAL A 14 10.24 30.54 -6.51
CA VAL A 14 10.68 29.39 -7.31
C VAL A 14 10.15 29.54 -8.72
N ASN A 15 11.04 29.52 -9.71
CA ASN A 15 10.68 29.64 -11.12
C ASN A 15 11.16 28.42 -11.90
N VAL A 16 10.22 27.65 -12.45
CA VAL A 16 10.50 26.48 -13.28
C VAL A 16 10.05 26.79 -14.70
N THR A 17 11.00 26.84 -15.63
CA THR A 17 10.73 27.20 -17.03
C THR A 17 11.16 26.08 -17.96
N ALA A 18 10.27 25.69 -18.88
CA ALA A 18 10.53 24.73 -19.94
C ALA A 18 10.23 25.34 -21.32
N GLY A 19 11.14 25.19 -22.28
CA GLY A 19 10.96 25.74 -23.63
C GLY A 19 9.73 25.21 -24.38
N ASN A 20 9.34 23.95 -24.13
CA ASN A 20 8.18 23.32 -24.76
C ASN A 20 7.22 22.77 -23.72
N ASN A 21 7.54 21.61 -23.13
CA ASN A 21 6.66 20.93 -22.16
C ASN A 21 7.33 20.87 -20.80
N LEU A 22 6.54 21.10 -19.74
CA LEU A 22 6.91 20.89 -18.35
C LEU A 22 6.06 19.75 -17.79
N ASN A 23 6.68 18.63 -17.44
CA ASN A 23 6.03 17.50 -16.81
C ASN A 23 6.52 17.37 -15.37
N ILE A 24 5.60 17.43 -14.41
CA ILE A 24 5.83 17.21 -12.98
C ILE A 24 5.06 15.94 -12.64
N GLY A 25 5.76 14.82 -12.51
CA GLY A 25 5.17 13.49 -12.42
C GLY A 25 5.67 12.69 -11.22
N THR A 26 5.23 11.44 -11.20
CA THR A 26 5.56 10.49 -10.16
C THR A 26 6.68 9.53 -10.57
N VAL A 27 7.29 8.87 -9.60
CA VAL A 27 8.11 7.67 -9.80
C VAL A 27 7.43 6.47 -9.15
N ASP A 28 7.58 5.30 -9.77
CA ASP A 28 6.99 4.05 -9.31
C ASP A 28 7.87 3.40 -8.24
N GLU A 29 7.30 3.12 -7.08
CA GLU A 29 7.91 2.40 -5.97
C GLU A 29 7.13 1.10 -5.73
N ALA A 30 7.67 -0.02 -6.21
CA ALA A 30 7.09 -1.33 -6.01
C ALA A 30 7.67 -2.00 -4.74
N LEU A 31 6.81 -2.50 -3.88
CA LEU A 31 7.15 -3.22 -2.65
C LEU A 31 6.44 -4.57 -2.65
N HIS A 32 7.21 -5.62 -2.35
CA HIS A 32 6.70 -6.98 -2.17
C HIS A 32 7.19 -7.52 -0.83
N GLU A 33 6.28 -8.01 -0.01
CA GLU A 33 6.55 -8.52 1.33
C GLU A 33 5.78 -9.83 1.55
N SER A 34 6.43 -10.84 2.14
CA SER A 34 5.82 -12.13 2.42
C SER A 34 6.13 -12.56 3.86
N HIS A 35 5.08 -12.79 4.65
CA HIS A 35 5.15 -13.18 6.05
C HIS A 35 4.47 -14.53 6.28
N MET A 36 5.22 -15.51 6.76
CA MET A 36 4.69 -16.83 7.12
C MET A 36 4.83 -17.08 8.63
N SER A 37 3.73 -17.47 9.26
CA SER A 37 3.65 -17.91 10.65
C SER A 37 3.04 -19.30 10.73
N LYS A 38 3.61 -20.16 11.58
CA LYS A 38 3.13 -21.53 11.79
C LYS A 38 2.99 -21.82 13.28
N THR A 39 1.77 -22.08 13.72
CA THR A 39 1.45 -22.48 15.09
C THR A 39 1.02 -23.93 15.11
N THR A 40 1.65 -24.76 15.94
CA THR A 40 1.27 -26.18 16.11
C THR A 40 0.89 -26.43 17.56
N LYS A 41 -0.36 -26.84 17.79
CA LYS A 41 -0.87 -27.29 19.09
C LYS A 41 -0.97 -28.81 19.08
N SER A 42 -0.49 -29.45 20.13
CA SER A 42 -0.54 -30.91 20.31
C SER A 42 -0.95 -31.23 21.75
N GLY A 43 -1.70 -32.31 21.96
CA GLY A 43 -1.99 -32.82 23.30
C GLY A 43 -3.44 -33.24 23.51
N LEU A 44 -3.82 -33.35 24.78
CA LEU A 44 -5.20 -33.59 25.21
C LEU A 44 -6.04 -32.34 24.94
N MET A 45 -6.99 -32.45 24.03
CA MET A 45 -7.96 -31.42 23.65
C MET A 45 -9.31 -31.75 24.28
N SER A 46 -9.98 -30.73 24.82
CA SER A 46 -11.36 -30.87 25.29
C SER A 46 -12.26 -31.14 24.09
N SER A 47 -13.01 -32.24 24.13
CA SER A 47 -13.86 -32.70 23.02
C SER A 47 -15.25 -32.04 22.96
N GLY A 48 -15.55 -31.12 23.89
CA GLY A 48 -16.88 -30.48 23.98
C GLY A 48 -17.97 -31.35 24.64
N GLY A 49 -17.62 -32.44 25.32
CA GLY A 49 -18.54 -33.33 26.05
C GLY A 49 -17.83 -34.23 27.08
N ILE A 50 -18.45 -35.33 27.53
CA ILE A 50 -17.80 -36.35 28.38
C ILE A 50 -16.91 -37.26 27.51
N GLY A 51 -15.71 -36.78 27.21
CA GLY A 51 -14.73 -37.49 26.40
C GLY A 51 -13.42 -36.71 26.27
N PHE A 52 -12.30 -37.42 26.04
CA PHE A 52 -10.99 -36.80 25.80
C PHE A 52 -10.56 -37.04 24.36
N SER A 53 -10.00 -36.01 23.72
CA SER A 53 -9.38 -36.12 22.39
C SER A 53 -7.89 -35.94 22.52
N VAL A 54 -7.09 -36.76 21.85
CA VAL A 54 -5.66 -36.52 21.70
C VAL A 54 -5.40 -36.24 20.23
N GLY A 55 -4.84 -35.07 19.95
CA GLY A 55 -4.66 -34.64 18.57
C GLY A 55 -3.55 -33.61 18.38
N LYS A 56 -3.26 -33.37 17.12
CA LYS A 56 -2.43 -32.28 16.62
C LYS A 56 -3.28 -31.37 15.74
N GLN A 57 -3.11 -30.08 15.95
CA GLN A 57 -3.63 -29.03 15.08
C GLN A 57 -2.46 -28.13 14.67
N SER A 58 -2.21 -28.04 13.37
CA SER A 58 -1.24 -27.11 12.80
C SER A 58 -2.01 -26.06 12.01
N ILE A 59 -1.78 -24.79 12.35
CA ILE A 59 -2.28 -23.64 11.61
C ILE A 59 -1.06 -22.95 11.01
N LYS A 60 -1.02 -22.85 9.69
CA LYS A 60 -0.03 -22.04 8.96
C LYS A 60 -0.78 -20.86 8.35
N GLN A 61 -0.28 -19.66 8.60
CA GLN A 61 -0.80 -18.41 8.04
C GLN A 61 0.31 -17.79 7.20
N THR A 62 0.00 -17.46 5.95
CA THR A 62 0.90 -16.76 5.03
C THR A 62 0.21 -15.48 4.61
N ASN A 63 0.86 -14.34 4.77
CA ASN A 63 0.38 -13.04 4.36
C ASN A 63 1.36 -12.51 3.30
N ASP A 64 0.88 -12.31 2.09
CA ASP A 64 1.64 -11.72 0.99
C ASP A 64 1.09 -10.33 0.69
N THR A 65 1.95 -9.32 0.72
CA THR A 65 1.63 -7.93 0.45
C THR A 65 2.36 -7.51 -0.82
N GLU A 66 1.62 -7.01 -1.79
CA GLU A 66 2.15 -6.33 -2.97
C GLU A 66 1.63 -4.90 -2.99
N SER A 67 2.52 -3.92 -3.15
CA SER A 67 2.11 -2.53 -3.30
C SER A 67 2.93 -1.83 -4.37
N ASN A 68 2.28 -0.91 -5.10
CA ASN A 68 2.88 -0.02 -6.06
C ASN A 68 2.47 1.40 -5.69
N GLN A 69 3.43 2.16 -5.19
CA GLN A 69 3.24 3.52 -4.73
C GLN A 69 3.82 4.49 -5.76
N LYS A 70 3.04 5.49 -6.15
CA LYS A 70 3.44 6.59 -6.99
C LYS A 70 3.98 7.72 -6.10
N LYS A 71 5.29 7.92 -6.09
CA LYS A 71 5.92 9.02 -5.36
C LYS A 71 5.96 10.27 -6.23
N GLY A 72 5.11 11.24 -5.88
CA GLY A 72 5.03 12.54 -6.55
C GLY A 72 6.28 13.38 -6.44
N SER A 73 6.41 14.33 -7.36
CA SER A 73 7.37 15.43 -7.24
C SER A 73 6.79 16.56 -6.39
N VAL A 74 7.65 17.36 -5.76
CA VAL A 74 7.25 18.54 -5.00
C VAL A 74 7.93 19.76 -5.59
N VAL A 75 7.16 20.79 -5.99
CA VAL A 75 7.70 22.09 -6.36
C VAL A 75 7.14 23.14 -5.44
N GLY A 76 7.99 23.85 -4.68
CA GLY A 76 7.45 24.82 -3.75
C GLY A 76 8.34 25.91 -3.20
N SER A 77 7.69 26.99 -2.77
CA SER A 77 8.31 28.13 -2.09
C SER A 77 7.76 28.29 -0.68
N SER A 78 8.64 28.43 0.31
CA SER A 78 8.23 28.57 1.72
C SER A 78 7.96 30.00 2.16
N ALA A 79 8.40 31.02 1.43
CA ALA A 79 8.14 32.43 1.78
C ALA A 79 7.57 33.28 0.62
N ASP A 80 7.57 32.79 -0.63
CA ASP A 80 7.18 33.58 -1.79
C ASP A 80 6.34 32.78 -2.80
N ASN A 81 6.34 33.22 -4.06
CA ASN A 81 5.54 32.64 -5.16
C ASN A 81 6.21 31.43 -5.83
N VAL A 82 5.40 30.60 -6.49
CA VAL A 82 5.87 29.57 -7.43
C VAL A 82 5.37 29.90 -8.83
N THR A 83 6.28 29.93 -9.80
CA THR A 83 5.95 30.16 -11.22
C THR A 83 6.37 28.96 -12.05
N LEU A 84 5.41 28.33 -12.73
CA LEU A 84 5.63 27.24 -13.67
C LEU A 84 5.32 27.74 -15.08
N THR A 85 6.31 27.72 -15.97
CA THR A 85 6.16 28.20 -17.35
C THR A 85 6.56 27.13 -18.36
N ALA A 86 5.69 26.85 -19.33
CA ALA A 86 5.97 26.01 -20.47
C ALA A 86 5.52 26.67 -21.78
N GLY A 87 6.30 26.52 -22.85
CA GLY A 87 5.93 27.05 -24.17
C GLY A 87 4.69 26.38 -24.80
N ASN A 88 4.33 25.19 -24.35
CA ASN A 88 3.19 24.42 -24.85
C ASN A 88 2.38 23.82 -23.70
N THR A 89 2.84 22.75 -23.05
CA THR A 89 2.02 22.01 -22.07
C THR A 89 2.67 21.98 -20.69
N VAL A 90 1.89 22.26 -19.65
CA VAL A 90 2.24 21.97 -18.25
C VAL A 90 1.41 20.79 -17.77
N ALA A 91 2.05 19.69 -17.37
CA ALA A 91 1.39 18.53 -16.81
C ALA A 91 1.85 18.31 -15.37
N VAL A 92 0.90 18.23 -14.44
CA VAL A 92 1.12 17.88 -13.04
C VAL A 92 0.37 16.56 -12.77
N ASN A 93 1.11 15.49 -12.54
CA ASN A 93 0.58 14.16 -12.28
C ASN A 93 1.00 13.69 -10.88
N GLY A 94 0.00 13.51 -10.00
CA GLY A 94 0.18 12.99 -8.63
C GLY A 94 1.29 13.69 -7.85
N SER A 95 1.47 14.99 -8.09
CA SER A 95 2.59 15.80 -7.60
C SER A 95 2.07 17.07 -6.94
N ASP A 96 2.86 17.62 -6.03
CA ASP A 96 2.47 18.77 -5.22
C ASP A 96 3.15 20.05 -5.71
N VAL A 97 2.36 21.12 -5.82
CA VAL A 97 2.84 22.48 -6.09
C VAL A 97 2.38 23.39 -4.96
N ILE A 98 3.32 23.96 -4.20
CA ILE A 98 3.04 24.66 -2.95
C ILE A 98 3.75 26.01 -2.93
N ALA A 99 3.01 27.11 -2.79
CA ALA A 99 3.59 28.44 -2.57
C ALA A 99 3.06 29.04 -1.27
N ALA A 100 3.89 29.83 -0.59
CA ALA A 100 3.45 30.58 0.60
C ALA A 100 2.54 31.76 0.24
N ARG A 101 2.64 32.25 -1.00
CA ARG A 101 1.87 33.38 -1.51
C ARG A 101 1.03 32.96 -2.70
N ASP A 102 1.57 33.03 -3.92
CA ASP A 102 0.82 32.73 -5.14
C ASP A 102 1.47 31.61 -5.97
N ILE A 103 0.63 30.83 -6.66
CA ILE A 103 1.06 29.85 -7.67
C ILE A 103 0.61 30.35 -9.04
N THR A 104 1.56 30.55 -9.94
CA THR A 104 1.30 30.95 -11.33
C THR A 104 1.71 29.82 -12.27
N VAL A 105 0.79 29.40 -13.15
CA VAL A 105 1.05 28.37 -14.16
C VAL A 105 0.75 28.94 -15.54
N THR A 106 1.74 28.92 -16.43
CA THR A 106 1.64 29.45 -17.79
C THR A 106 1.99 28.36 -18.80
N GLY A 107 1.04 28.07 -19.70
CA GLY A 107 1.18 27.15 -20.82
C GLY A 107 -0.02 27.28 -21.75
N LYS A 108 0.08 26.75 -22.96
CA LYS A 108 -1.08 26.65 -23.87
C LYS A 108 -2.08 25.60 -23.36
N GLU A 109 -1.58 24.54 -22.77
CA GLU A 109 -2.36 23.45 -22.18
C GLU A 109 -1.87 23.16 -20.76
N ILE A 110 -2.82 22.93 -19.84
CA ILE A 110 -2.52 22.61 -18.45
C ILE A 110 -3.30 21.34 -18.08
N HIS A 111 -2.59 20.30 -17.68
CA HIS A 111 -3.15 19.04 -17.20
C HIS A 111 -2.83 18.85 -15.73
N VAL A 112 -3.84 18.62 -14.91
CA VAL A 112 -3.68 18.24 -13.50
C VAL A 112 -4.39 16.91 -13.32
N THR A 113 -3.61 15.88 -12.99
CA THR A 113 -4.09 14.50 -12.89
C THR A 113 -3.61 13.87 -11.59
N ALA A 114 -4.42 12.98 -11.01
CA ALA A 114 -4.01 12.21 -9.85
C ALA A 114 -3.12 11.02 -10.28
N ALA A 115 -2.28 10.55 -9.37
CA ALA A 115 -1.62 9.27 -9.50
C ALA A 115 -2.27 8.26 -8.54
N GLU A 116 -2.38 7.01 -8.99
CA GLU A 116 -3.08 5.96 -8.25
C GLU A 116 -2.07 4.99 -7.63
N ASN A 117 -2.23 4.77 -6.33
CA ASN A 117 -1.47 3.77 -5.59
C ASN A 117 -2.28 2.48 -5.52
N THR A 118 -1.63 1.33 -5.70
CA THR A 118 -2.27 0.03 -5.57
C THR A 118 -1.64 -0.76 -4.43
N ARG A 119 -2.47 -1.41 -3.63
CA ARG A 119 -2.04 -2.36 -2.60
C ARG A 119 -2.94 -3.59 -2.66
N THR A 120 -2.31 -4.76 -2.65
CA THR A 120 -2.96 -6.06 -2.64
C THR A 120 -2.40 -6.86 -1.48
N ASP A 121 -3.26 -7.23 -0.54
CA ASP A 121 -2.91 -8.08 0.61
C ASP A 121 -3.62 -9.43 0.44
N ILE A 122 -2.85 -10.52 0.38
CA ILE A 122 -3.33 -11.90 0.26
C ILE A 122 -3.05 -12.63 1.58
N SER A 123 -4.09 -13.07 2.28
CA SER A 123 -3.95 -13.88 3.50
C SER A 123 -4.41 -15.32 3.26
N THR A 124 -3.46 -16.25 3.33
CA THR A 124 -3.68 -17.68 3.16
C THR A 124 -3.58 -18.40 4.50
N THR A 125 -4.67 -19.05 4.92
CA THR A 125 -4.71 -19.88 6.14
C THR A 125 -4.83 -21.35 5.79
N GLU A 126 -3.82 -22.14 6.14
CA GLU A 126 -3.83 -23.60 6.03
C GLU A 126 -4.02 -24.23 7.42
N THR A 127 -5.10 -24.98 7.60
CA THR A 127 -5.36 -25.75 8.83
C THR A 127 -5.20 -27.25 8.56
N LYS A 128 -4.38 -27.91 9.36
CA LYS A 128 -4.20 -29.36 9.37
C LYS A 128 -4.55 -29.90 10.75
N GLN A 129 -5.53 -30.80 10.83
CA GLN A 129 -5.96 -31.44 12.08
C GLN A 129 -5.88 -32.96 11.94
N SER A 130 -5.39 -33.62 12.99
CA SER A 130 -5.35 -35.08 13.10
C SER A 130 -5.52 -35.47 14.57
N GLY A 131 -6.36 -36.44 14.91
CA GLY A 131 -6.54 -36.87 16.30
C GLY A 131 -7.47 -38.06 16.45
N LEU A 132 -7.42 -38.67 17.65
CA LEU A 132 -8.31 -39.74 18.10
C LEU A 132 -9.19 -39.21 19.23
N THR A 133 -10.51 -39.38 19.09
CA THR A 133 -11.49 -38.97 20.10
C THR A 133 -12.09 -40.21 20.75
N LEU A 134 -12.07 -40.25 22.08
CA LEU A 134 -12.74 -41.26 22.90
C LEU A 134 -13.87 -40.57 23.66
N SER A 135 -15.12 -40.92 23.33
CA SER A 135 -16.32 -40.33 23.93
C SER A 135 -17.19 -41.38 24.59
N LEU A 136 -17.75 -41.06 25.76
CA LEU A 136 -18.79 -41.85 26.40
C LEU A 136 -20.15 -41.45 25.82
N SER A 137 -20.64 -42.18 24.82
CA SER A 137 -22.07 -42.12 24.46
C SER A 137 -22.84 -42.90 25.51
N GLY A 138 -23.69 -42.23 26.29
CA GLY A 138 -24.59 -42.90 27.22
C GLY A 138 -25.35 -44.00 26.48
N ALA A 139 -25.24 -45.24 26.94
CA ALA A 139 -26.06 -46.33 26.45
C ALA A 139 -27.53 -46.03 26.76
N SER A 140 -28.29 -45.67 25.72
CA SER A 140 -29.75 -45.79 25.71
C SER A 140 -30.22 -46.27 24.34
N ALA A 141 -29.79 -47.48 23.98
CA ALA A 141 -30.43 -48.27 22.93
C ALA A 141 -30.42 -49.74 23.35
N ALA A 142 -31.26 -50.08 24.33
CA ALA A 142 -31.75 -51.43 24.53
C ALA A 142 -33.29 -51.30 24.66
N ARG A 143 -33.99 -51.79 23.64
CA ARG A 143 -35.42 -52.03 23.67
C ARG A 143 -35.65 -53.46 23.21
#